data_AF-A0A3L8D6S7-F1
#
_entry.id   AF-A0A3L8D6S7-F1
#
_cell.length_a   1.000
_cell.length_b   1.000
_cell.length_c   1.000
_cell.angle_alpha   90.00
_cell.angle_beta   90.00
_cell.angle_gamma   90.00
#
_symmetry.space_group_name_H-M   'P 1'
#
loop_
_entity.id
_entity.type
_entity.pdbx_description
1 polymer ?
#
loop_
_entity_poly.entity_id
_entity_poly.type
_entity_poly.pdbx_seq_one_letter_code
_entity_poly.pdbx_strand_id
1 'polypeptide(L)'
;PILTSTVDLDKGLVYTLMKQTIGNGLLTSGGTQWVHDRKFIAPTFHTSILNKYTMTISEKTNILIKCLEREIERNSGNAIHIVPFVGKVILDITCDTAMGVNLRIQEAESDLESVID
;
A
#
# COMPACT_ATOMS: atom_id res chain seq x y z
N PRO A 1 -24.46 -13.84 -19.35
CA PRO A 1 -23.13 -13.39 -18.87
C PRO A 1 -23.13 -11.88 -18.61
N ILE A 2 -23.54 -11.47 -17.40
CA ILE A 2 -23.70 -10.06 -17.03
C ILE A 2 -22.32 -9.45 -16.69
N LEU A 3 -21.41 -10.24 -16.11
CA LEU A 3 -20.07 -9.81 -15.68
C LEU A 3 -19.05 -9.63 -16.83
N THR A 4 -19.40 -10.05 -18.05
CA THR A 4 -18.57 -9.90 -19.25
C THR A 4 -19.05 -8.76 -20.15
N SER A 5 -20.17 -8.12 -19.79
CA SER A 5 -20.77 -7.04 -20.56
C SER A 5 -19.96 -5.76 -20.41
N THR A 6 -19.61 -5.13 -21.53
CA THR A 6 -18.95 -3.80 -21.56
C THR A 6 -19.95 -2.65 -21.61
N VAL A 7 -21.25 -2.94 -21.50
CA VAL A 7 -22.33 -1.99 -21.75
C VAL A 7 -22.51 -1.01 -20.59
N ASP A 8 -22.22 -1.42 -19.35
CA ASP A 8 -22.38 -0.58 -18.15
C ASP A 8 -21.10 -0.64 -17.30
N LEU A 9 -20.11 0.16 -17.71
CA LEU A 9 -18.81 0.28 -17.05
C LEU A 9 -18.69 1.56 -16.22
N ASP A 10 -19.81 2.22 -15.95
CA ASP A 10 -19.85 3.42 -15.13
C ASP A 10 -19.75 3.10 -13.64
N LYS A 11 -18.99 3.93 -12.95
CA LYS A 11 -18.66 3.73 -11.54
C LYS A 11 -19.63 4.52 -10.67
N GLY A 12 -20.05 3.92 -9.55
CA GLY A 12 -21.01 4.53 -8.63
C GLY A 12 -20.52 5.82 -7.98
N LEU A 13 -21.43 6.53 -7.30
CA LEU A 13 -21.23 7.87 -6.71
C LEU A 13 -19.92 8.04 -5.91
N VAL A 14 -19.47 7.01 -5.18
CA VAL A 14 -18.21 7.04 -4.42
C VAL A 14 -17.01 7.40 -5.32
N TYR A 15 -16.98 6.91 -6.55
CA TYR A 15 -15.90 7.17 -7.49
C TYR A 15 -15.92 8.60 -8.04
N THR A 16 -17.10 9.24 -8.10
CA THR A 16 -17.24 10.66 -8.45
C THR A 16 -16.62 11.55 -7.40
N LEU A 17 -16.79 11.23 -6.10
CA LEU A 17 -16.08 11.94 -5.03
C LEU A 17 -14.57 11.72 -5.12
N MET A 18 -14.11 10.47 -5.29
CA MET A 18 -12.67 10.17 -5.41
C MET A 18 -12.03 10.85 -6.63
N LYS A 19 -12.79 11.06 -7.70
CA LYS A 19 -12.32 11.74 -8.91
C LYS A 19 -11.89 13.18 -8.65
N GLN A 20 -12.46 13.86 -7.65
CA GLN A 20 -12.04 15.22 -7.28
C GLN A 20 -10.67 15.23 -6.57
N THR A 21 -10.31 14.16 -5.87
CA THR A 21 -9.05 14.07 -5.11
C THR A 21 -7.91 13.47 -5.94
N ILE A 22 -8.14 12.31 -6.57
CA ILE A 22 -7.09 11.53 -7.26
C ILE A 22 -7.21 11.63 -8.79
N GLY A 23 -8.19 12.39 -9.28
CA GLY A 23 -8.39 12.63 -10.71
C GLY A 23 -9.05 11.45 -11.44
N ASN A 24 -8.94 11.46 -12.77
CA ASN A 24 -9.47 10.42 -13.65
C ASN A 24 -8.38 9.40 -14.02
N GLY A 25 -8.25 8.33 -13.24
CA GLY A 25 -7.27 7.26 -13.46
C GLY A 25 -7.92 5.88 -13.32
N LEU A 26 -7.12 4.82 -13.24
CA LEU A 26 -7.59 3.42 -13.24
C LEU A 26 -8.76 3.15 -12.27
N LEU A 27 -8.75 3.75 -11.08
CA LEU A 27 -9.78 3.56 -10.06
C LEU A 27 -11.05 4.35 -10.35
N THR A 28 -11.01 5.47 -11.05
CA THR A 28 -12.15 6.38 -11.22
C THR A 28 -12.66 6.46 -12.67
N SER A 29 -11.87 6.01 -13.64
CA SER A 29 -12.24 5.96 -15.06
C SER A 29 -13.27 4.85 -15.32
N GLY A 30 -14.26 5.12 -16.16
CA GLY A 30 -15.19 4.13 -16.71
C GLY A 30 -14.85 3.76 -18.16
N GLY A 31 -15.62 2.82 -18.72
CA GLY A 31 -15.65 2.54 -20.16
C GLY A 31 -14.30 2.14 -20.77
N THR A 32 -14.04 2.67 -21.97
CA THR A 32 -12.85 2.37 -22.79
C THR A 32 -11.54 2.84 -22.15
N GLN A 33 -11.57 3.97 -21.44
CA GLN A 33 -10.40 4.49 -20.72
C GLN A 33 -9.93 3.49 -19.66
N TRP A 34 -10.86 2.92 -18.89
CA TRP A 34 -10.52 1.91 -17.89
C TRP A 34 -9.93 0.65 -18.51
N VAL A 35 -10.50 0.19 -19.64
CA VAL A 35 -10.00 -0.99 -20.36
C VAL A 35 -8.57 -0.75 -20.87
N HIS A 36 -8.32 0.43 -21.44
CA HIS A 36 -7.00 0.84 -21.91
C HIS A 36 -5.97 0.84 -20.77
N ASP A 37 -6.27 1.55 -19.68
CA ASP A 37 -5.35 1.72 -18.56
C ASP A 37 -5.09 0.39 -17.83
N ARG A 38 -6.11 -0.46 -17.69
CA ARG A 38 -5.97 -1.79 -17.10
C ARG A 38 -5.12 -2.71 -17.97
N LYS A 39 -5.25 -2.65 -19.30
CA LYS A 39 -4.43 -3.43 -20.24
C LYS A 39 -2.96 -3.00 -20.18
N PHE A 40 -2.71 -1.71 -19.98
CA PHE A 40 -1.35 -1.18 -19.84
C PHE A 40 -0.67 -1.62 -18.54
N ILE A 41 -1.41 -1.62 -17.42
CA ILE A 41 -0.85 -1.92 -16.08
C ILE A 41 -0.83 -3.42 -15.78
N ALA A 42 -1.76 -4.23 -16.30
CA ALA A 42 -1.79 -5.67 -16.03
C ALA A 42 -0.45 -6.43 -16.14
N PRO A 43 0.42 -6.19 -17.15
CA PRO A 43 1.69 -6.92 -17.26
C PRO A 43 2.69 -6.63 -16.15
N THR A 44 2.62 -5.50 -15.42
CA THR A 44 3.53 -5.24 -14.30
C THR A 44 3.23 -6.10 -13.07
N PHE A 45 2.05 -6.73 -13.01
CA PHE A 45 1.66 -7.69 -11.98
C PHE A 45 1.88 -9.15 -12.40
N HIS A 46 2.74 -9.40 -13.39
CA HIS A 46 3.14 -10.76 -13.76
C HIS A 46 3.93 -11.44 -12.63
N THR A 47 3.75 -12.75 -12.41
CA THR A 47 4.31 -13.51 -11.28
C THR A 47 5.83 -13.34 -11.12
N SER A 48 6.57 -13.23 -12.22
CA SER A 48 8.02 -13.01 -12.16
C SER A 48 8.40 -11.70 -11.48
N ILE A 49 7.57 -10.67 -11.55
CA ILE A 49 7.79 -9.36 -10.90
C ILE A 49 7.34 -9.45 -9.45
N LEU A 50 6.19 -10.09 -9.19
CA LEU A 50 5.69 -10.31 -7.83
C LEU A 50 6.68 -11.10 -6.96
N ASN A 51 7.35 -12.10 -7.53
CA ASN A 51 8.40 -12.85 -6.84
C ASN A 51 9.58 -11.98 -6.39
N LYS A 52 9.88 -10.88 -7.12
CA LYS A 52 10.91 -9.91 -6.69
C LYS A 52 10.44 -9.13 -5.47
N TYR A 53 9.16 -8.77 -5.42
CA TYR A 53 8.58 -8.06 -4.27
C TYR A 53 8.52 -8.90 -3.00
N THR A 54 8.49 -10.23 -3.09
CA THR A 54 8.55 -11.11 -1.91
C THR A 54 9.79 -10.85 -1.06
N MET A 55 10.94 -10.56 -1.70
CA MET A 55 12.17 -10.22 -0.98
C MET A 55 12.01 -8.90 -0.21
N THR A 56 11.48 -7.86 -0.85
CA THR A 56 11.17 -6.58 -0.21
C THR A 56 10.18 -6.75 0.94
N ILE A 57 9.11 -7.51 0.75
CA ILE A 57 8.11 -7.77 1.81
C ILE A 57 8.79 -8.44 3.00
N SER A 58 9.61 -9.46 2.78
CA SER A 58 10.33 -10.14 3.86
C SER A 58 11.26 -9.19 4.62
N GLU A 59 11.99 -8.33 3.92
CA GLU A 59 12.86 -7.33 4.54
C GLU A 59 12.05 -6.34 5.40
N LYS A 60 10.96 -5.78 4.85
CA LYS A 60 10.11 -4.83 5.58
C LYS A 60 9.37 -5.48 6.75
N THR A 61 8.99 -6.76 6.66
CA THR A 61 8.41 -7.52 7.77
C THR A 61 9.43 -7.77 8.88
N ASN A 62 10.71 -8.03 8.56
CA ASN A 62 11.75 -8.16 9.58
C ASN A 62 11.95 -6.86 10.36
N ILE A 63 11.83 -5.70 9.69
CA ILE A 63 11.86 -4.39 10.35
C ILE A 63 10.65 -4.22 11.27
N LEU A 64 9.45 -4.57 10.80
CA LEU A 64 8.23 -4.53 11.59
C LEU A 64 8.35 -5.34 12.89
N ILE A 65 8.89 -6.57 12.81
CA ILE A 65 9.10 -7.44 13.97
C ILE A 65 9.99 -6.73 15.00
N LYS A 66 11.12 -6.15 14.57
CA LYS A 66 12.01 -5.39 15.46
C LYS A 66 11.35 -4.16 16.08
N CYS A 67 10.46 -3.48 15.34
CA CYS A 67 9.69 -2.36 15.90
C CYS A 67 8.70 -2.85 16.96
N LEU A 68 8.03 -3.97 16.74
CA LEU A 68 7.10 -4.56 17.69
C LEU A 68 7.81 -5.11 18.93
N GLU A 69 8.97 -5.76 18.78
CA GLU A 69 9.79 -6.23 19.91
C GLU A 69 10.18 -5.06 20.82
N ARG A 70 10.66 -3.95 20.26
CA ARG A 70 10.96 -2.73 21.02
C ARG A 70 9.74 -2.16 21.74
N GLU A 71 8.58 -2.17 21.08
CA GLU A 71 7.34 -1.69 21.68
C GLU A 71 6.88 -2.57 22.85
N ILE A 72 7.03 -3.90 22.72
CA ILE A 72 6.74 -4.87 23.79
C ILE A 72 7.66 -4.63 24.99
N GLU A 73 8.95 -4.39 24.75
CA GLU A 73 9.92 -4.09 25.81
C GLU A 73 9.58 -2.79 26.53
N ARG A 74 9.19 -1.73 25.79
CA ARG A 74 8.82 -0.42 26.36
C ARG A 74 7.52 -0.46 27.15
N ASN A 75 6.55 -1.25 26.71
CA ASN A 75 5.19 -1.33 27.28
C ASN A 75 4.88 -2.72 27.86
N SER A 76 5.83 -3.27 28.65
CA SER A 76 5.71 -4.62 29.22
C SER A 76 4.40 -4.81 30.00
N GLY A 77 3.56 -5.73 29.52
CA GLY A 77 2.28 -6.10 30.15
C GLY A 77 1.04 -5.39 29.62
N ASN A 78 1.17 -4.42 28.70
CA ASN A 78 0.05 -3.71 28.11
C ASN A 78 -0.30 -4.20 26.70
N ALA A 79 -1.55 -4.03 26.29
CA ALA A 79 -1.98 -4.33 24.93
C ALA A 79 -1.38 -3.32 23.94
N ILE A 80 -0.81 -3.83 22.84
CA ILE A 80 -0.21 -3.01 21.79
C ILE A 80 -1.24 -2.70 20.71
N HIS A 81 -1.32 -1.43 20.32
CA HIS A 81 -2.14 -1.00 19.20
C HIS A 81 -1.41 -1.24 17.87
N ILE A 82 -1.73 -2.35 17.20
CA ILE A 82 -1.01 -2.85 16.00
C ILE A 82 -1.31 -2.08 14.70
N VAL A 83 -2.47 -1.43 14.60
CA VAL A 83 -2.95 -0.73 13.39
C VAL A 83 -1.92 0.26 12.82
N PRO A 84 -1.29 1.16 13.60
CA PRO A 84 -0.29 2.11 13.09
C PRO A 84 0.96 1.41 12.53
N PHE A 85 1.43 0.34 13.19
CA PHE A 85 2.59 -0.43 12.71
C PHE A 85 2.29 -1.09 11.36
N VAL A 86 1.09 -1.67 11.22
CA VAL A 86 0.63 -2.28 9.96
C VAL A 86 0.46 -1.24 8.86
N GLY A 87 -0.07 -0.05 9.19
CA GLY A 87 -0.17 1.05 8.24
C GLY A 87 1.20 1.47 7.70
N LYS A 88 2.20 1.57 8.59
CA LYS A 88 3.57 1.96 8.23
C LYS A 88 4.26 0.92 7.34
N VAL A 89 4.19 -0.37 7.68
CA VAL A 89 4.81 -1.42 6.86
C VAL A 89 4.15 -1.51 5.48
N ILE A 90 2.82 -1.37 5.39
CA ILE A 90 2.12 -1.39 4.10
C ILE A 90 2.55 -0.23 3.23
N LEU A 91 2.65 0.97 3.81
CA LEU A 91 3.07 2.16 3.08
C LEU A 91 4.51 2.04 2.58
N ASP A 92 5.42 1.56 3.43
CA ASP A 92 6.84 1.37 3.09
C ASP A 92 7.02 0.29 2.00
N ILE A 93 6.29 -0.83 2.08
CA ILE A 93 6.27 -1.85 1.02
C ILE A 93 5.71 -1.27 -0.28
N THR A 94 4.62 -0.49 -0.22
CA THR A 94 3.97 0.07 -1.41
C THR A 94 4.88 1.07 -2.11
N CYS A 95 5.53 1.97 -1.37
CA CYS A 95 6.45 2.94 -1.96
C CYS A 95 7.71 2.28 -2.53
N ASP A 96 8.24 1.24 -1.88
CA ASP A 96 9.39 0.50 -2.39
C ASP A 96 9.02 -0.27 -3.67
N THR A 97 7.94 -1.04 -3.65
CA THR A 97 7.53 -1.90 -4.76
C THR A 97 6.94 -1.14 -5.97
N ALA A 98 6.12 -0.12 -5.72
CA ALA A 98 5.44 0.63 -6.78
C ALA A 98 6.22 1.86 -7.25
N MET A 99 6.94 2.53 -6.35
CA MET A 99 7.67 3.78 -6.66
C MET A 99 9.19 3.57 -6.75
N GLY A 100 9.72 2.44 -6.27
CA GLY A 100 11.17 2.20 -6.22
C GLY A 100 11.87 3.04 -5.17
N VAL A 101 11.14 3.57 -4.18
CA VAL A 101 11.66 4.48 -3.15
C VAL A 101 11.49 3.85 -1.78
N ASN A 102 12.62 3.64 -1.09
CA ASN A 102 12.64 3.18 0.29
C ASN A 102 12.50 4.38 1.24
N LEU A 103 11.30 4.55 1.81
CA LEU A 103 10.96 5.70 2.67
C LEU A 103 11.36 5.49 4.14
N ARG A 104 11.67 4.26 4.56
CA ARG A 104 12.09 3.91 5.95
C ARG A 104 11.13 4.42 7.03
N ILE A 105 9.84 4.45 6.72
CA ILE A 105 8.78 5.05 7.59
C ILE A 105 8.68 4.32 8.94
N GLN A 106 8.96 3.02 8.96
CA GLN A 106 8.92 2.20 10.17
C GLN A 106 9.99 2.60 11.20
N GLU A 107 11.09 3.21 10.75
CA GLU A 107 12.22 3.60 11.59
C GLU A 107 12.15 5.08 12.00
N ALA A 108 11.50 5.93 11.20
CA ALA A 108 11.45 7.38 11.42
C ALA A 108 10.77 7.83 12.73
N GLU A 109 9.94 7.00 13.36
CA GLU A 109 9.31 7.35 14.65
C GLU A 109 10.24 7.10 15.85
N SER A 110 11.22 6.19 15.76
CA SER A 110 12.22 6.07 16.84
C SER A 110 13.15 7.27 16.91
N ASP A 111 13.34 7.97 15.79
CA ASP A 111 14.19 9.17 15.77
C ASP A 111 13.46 10.39 16.36
N LEU A 112 12.13 10.47 16.24
CA LEU A 112 11.36 11.59 16.81
C LEU A 112 11.22 11.52 18.33
N GLU A 113 11.13 10.31 18.91
CA GLU A 113 11.15 10.16 20.37
C GLU A 113 12.55 10.42 20.97
N SER A 114 13.63 10.16 20.23
CA SER A 114 15.01 10.43 20.70
C SER A 114 15.41 11.91 20.74
N VAL A 115 14.59 12.79 20.16
CA VAL A 115 14.81 14.25 20.13
C VAL A 115 14.01 14.95 21.24
N ILE A 116 13.10 14.24 21.92
CA ILE A 116 12.23 14.79 22.97
C ILE A 116 12.75 14.45 24.40
N ASP A 117 13.83 13.67 24.51
CA ASP A 117 14.59 13.46 25.76
C ASP A 117 15.88 14.30 25.82
#